data_AF-A0A816HMU4-F1
#
_entry.id   AF-A0A816HMU4-F1
#
_cell.length_a   1.000
_cell.length_b   1.000
_cell.length_c   1.000
_cell.angle_alpha   90.00
_cell.angle_beta   90.00
_cell.angle_gamma   90.00
#
_symmetry.space_group_name_H-M   'P 1'
#
loop_
_entity.id
_entity.type
_entity.pdbx_description
1 polymer ?
#
loop_
_entity_poly.entity_id
_entity_poly.type
_entity_poly.pdbx_seq_one_letter_code
_entity_poly.pdbx_strand_id
1 'polypeptide(L)'
;MSTQNSSAPVYVNPMLLQVPRLLNIYLGTFILITGTISSIGNFLVFSSGTFRARACSNYLIAEAIAAFFHFDYVCLTRVIQNGFQIPVFSRYSVACKTRQWVSEFTHETAFSLFVLATIDRCLSTHRSA
;
A
#
# COMPACT_ATOMS: atom_id res chain seq x y z
N MET A 1 37.73 32.07 -8.04
CA MET A 1 36.63 31.78 -8.99
C MET A 1 35.42 31.40 -8.15
N SER A 2 34.46 32.29 -8.09
CA SER A 2 33.32 32.33 -7.17
C SER A 2 32.09 31.65 -7.78
N THR A 3 31.47 30.74 -7.03
CA THR A 3 30.03 30.44 -7.18
C THR A 3 29.40 30.40 -5.80
N GLN A 4 28.93 31.58 -5.36
CA GLN A 4 27.92 31.70 -4.32
C GLN A 4 26.62 31.11 -4.87
N ASN A 5 26.30 29.87 -4.51
CA ASN A 5 24.95 29.36 -4.71
C ASN A 5 24.07 29.96 -3.61
N SER A 6 23.34 30.99 -4.00
CA SER A 6 22.31 31.68 -3.26
C SER A 6 21.15 30.71 -2.97
N SER A 7 21.20 30.02 -1.82
CA SER A 7 20.04 29.30 -1.28
C SER A 7 19.27 30.26 -0.37
N ALA A 8 18.32 31.00 -0.97
CA ALA A 8 17.33 31.76 -0.23
C ALA A 8 16.66 30.84 0.82
N PRO A 9 16.43 31.29 2.07
CA PRO A 9 15.63 30.52 3.01
C PRO A 9 14.21 30.46 2.46
N VAL A 10 13.81 29.28 1.95
CA VAL A 10 12.41 29.01 1.65
C VAL A 10 11.66 29.17 2.98
N TYR A 11 10.91 30.26 3.12
CA TYR A 11 9.92 30.44 4.19
C TYR A 11 8.78 29.44 3.94
N VAL A 12 9.03 28.16 4.22
CA VAL A 12 7.98 27.15 4.31
C VAL A 12 7.08 27.57 5.46
N ASN A 13 5.87 28.03 5.12
CA ASN A 13 4.86 28.37 6.12
C ASN A 13 4.70 27.18 7.08
N PRO A 14 4.90 27.36 8.40
CA PRO A 14 4.89 26.25 9.36
C PRO A 14 3.56 25.49 9.37
N MET A 15 2.46 26.17 8.99
CA MET A 15 1.14 25.56 8.80
C MET A 15 1.14 24.46 7.71
N LEU A 16 1.85 24.66 6.59
CA LEU A 16 1.88 23.69 5.49
C LEU A 16 2.63 22.41 5.83
N LEU A 17 3.51 22.45 6.84
CA LEU A 17 4.22 21.27 7.35
C LEU A 17 3.38 20.48 8.37
N GLN A 18 2.49 21.16 9.10
CA GLN A 18 1.66 20.54 10.14
C GLN A 18 0.48 19.76 9.55
N VAL A 19 -0.17 20.28 8.52
CA VAL A 19 -1.31 19.62 7.86
C VAL A 19 -0.98 18.20 7.35
N PRO A 20 0.05 17.98 6.50
CA PRO A 20 0.37 16.65 5.99
C PRO A 20 0.85 15.70 7.09
N ARG A 21 1.43 16.23 8.18
CA ARG A 21 1.81 15.42 9.34
C ARG A 21 0.59 14.89 10.06
N LEU A 22 -0.35 15.76 10.44
CA LEU A 22 -1.59 15.36 11.11
C LEU A 22 -2.40 14.42 10.21
N LEU A 23 -2.46 14.71 8.91
CA LEU A 23 -3.14 13.85 7.94
C LEU A 23 -2.49 12.46 7.87
N ASN A 24 -1.15 12.36 7.75
CA ASN A 24 -0.48 11.06 7.74
C ASN A 24 -0.66 10.29 9.05
N ILE A 25 -0.74 10.96 10.21
CA ILE A 25 -1.01 10.30 11.49
C ILE A 25 -2.42 9.75 11.50
N TYR A 26 -3.45 10.60 11.36
CA TYR A 26 -4.83 10.18 11.50
C TYR A 26 -5.29 9.30 10.33
N LEU A 27 -5.13 9.79 9.11
CA LEU A 27 -5.57 9.06 7.91
C LEU A 27 -4.69 7.84 7.67
N GLY A 28 -3.37 7.96 7.83
CA GLY A 28 -2.46 6.82 7.64
C GLY A 28 -2.69 5.71 8.65
N THR A 29 -2.90 6.03 9.94
CA THR A 29 -3.24 5.01 10.95
C THR A 29 -4.62 4.40 10.70
N PHE A 30 -5.61 5.21 10.30
CA PHE A 30 -6.93 4.72 9.94
C PHE A 30 -6.88 3.75 8.73
N ILE A 31 -6.16 4.12 7.68
CA ILE A 31 -5.95 3.27 6.50
C ILE A 31 -5.21 1.98 6.87
N LEU A 32 -4.22 2.06 7.76
CA LEU A 32 -3.48 0.89 8.23
C LEU A 32 -4.39 -0.09 8.96
N ILE A 33 -5.20 0.39 9.91
CA ILE A 33 -6.11 -0.47 10.68
C ILE A 33 -7.18 -1.07 9.75
N THR A 34 -7.87 -0.24 8.98
CA THR A 34 -8.95 -0.68 8.10
C THR A 34 -8.45 -1.57 6.96
N GLY A 35 -7.30 -1.25 6.36
CA GLY A 35 -6.64 -2.04 5.32
C GLY A 35 -6.19 -3.41 5.81
N THR A 36 -5.65 -3.48 7.03
CA THR A 36 -5.25 -4.75 7.65
C THR A 36 -6.46 -5.63 7.96
N ILE A 37 -7.51 -5.05 8.57
CA ILE A 37 -8.76 -5.77 8.87
C ILE A 37 -9.41 -6.27 7.58
N SER A 38 -9.46 -5.42 6.54
CA SER A 38 -10.00 -5.79 5.23
C SER A 38 -9.25 -6.95 4.59
N SER A 39 -7.92 -6.90 4.61
CA SER A 39 -7.07 -7.94 4.02
C SER A 39 -7.22 -9.28 4.76
N ILE A 40 -7.28 -9.26 6.10
CA ILE A 40 -7.54 -10.45 6.92
C ILE A 40 -8.96 -10.98 6.65
N GLY A 41 -9.96 -10.10 6.58
CA GLY A 41 -11.34 -10.45 6.27
C GLY A 41 -11.47 -11.15 4.92
N ASN A 42 -10.88 -10.58 3.86
CA ASN A 42 -10.85 -11.18 2.53
C ASN A 42 -10.15 -12.55 2.55
N PHE A 43 -9.00 -12.64 3.22
CA PHE A 43 -8.30 -13.91 3.36
C PHE A 43 -9.18 -14.98 4.04
N LEU A 44 -9.84 -14.66 5.15
CA LEU A 44 -10.71 -15.59 5.86
C LEU A 44 -11.93 -16.02 5.03
N VAL A 45 -12.57 -15.09 4.34
CA VAL A 45 -13.75 -15.38 3.50
C VAL A 45 -13.36 -16.26 2.32
N PHE A 46 -12.31 -15.91 1.58
CA PHE A 46 -11.89 -16.67 0.40
C PHE A 46 -11.16 -17.97 0.75
N SER A 47 -10.56 -18.07 1.94
CA SER A 47 -9.99 -19.32 2.46
C SER A 47 -11.06 -20.30 2.95
N SER A 48 -12.31 -19.87 3.13
CA SER A 48 -13.39 -20.79 3.51
C SER A 48 -13.64 -21.82 2.41
N GLY A 49 -13.89 -23.08 2.80
CA GLY A 49 -13.97 -24.22 1.88
C GLY A 49 -15.02 -24.07 0.76
N THR A 50 -16.04 -23.24 0.99
CA THR A 50 -17.13 -22.97 0.03
C THR A 50 -16.65 -22.22 -1.22
N PHE A 51 -15.64 -21.33 -1.09
CA PHE A 51 -15.14 -20.51 -2.21
C PHE A 51 -13.88 -21.06 -2.86
N ARG A 52 -13.12 -21.89 -2.12
CA ARG A 52 -11.83 -22.46 -2.55
C ARG A 52 -11.89 -23.32 -3.82
N ALA A 53 -13.09 -23.77 -4.22
CA ALA A 53 -13.31 -24.53 -5.44
C ALA A 53 -13.21 -23.69 -6.74
N ARG A 54 -13.24 -22.35 -6.65
CA ARG A 54 -13.19 -21.46 -7.82
C ARG A 54 -11.79 -20.88 -8.01
N ALA A 55 -11.27 -20.89 -9.25
CA ALA A 55 -9.98 -20.28 -9.59
C ALA A 55 -9.92 -18.79 -9.20
N CYS A 56 -10.99 -18.04 -9.44
CA CYS A 56 -11.22 -16.68 -8.94
C CYS A 56 -10.87 -16.49 -7.44
N SER A 57 -11.18 -17.46 -6.58
CA SER A 57 -10.90 -17.37 -5.13
C SER A 57 -9.41 -17.35 -4.84
N ASN A 58 -8.60 -18.08 -5.61
CA ASN A 58 -7.14 -18.10 -5.42
C ASN A 58 -6.49 -16.77 -5.81
N TYR A 59 -7.00 -16.11 -6.87
CA TYR A 59 -6.52 -14.77 -7.25
C TYR A 59 -6.83 -13.73 -6.18
N LEU A 60 -8.02 -13.80 -5.57
CA LEU A 60 -8.43 -12.90 -4.49
C LEU A 60 -7.70 -13.17 -3.16
N ILE A 61 -7.33 -14.42 -2.87
CA ILE A 61 -6.45 -14.74 -1.74
C ILE A 61 -5.06 -14.15 -1.95
N ALA A 62 -4.49 -14.32 -3.15
CA ALA A 62 -3.18 -13.77 -3.47
C ALA A 62 -3.18 -12.23 -3.39
N GLU A 63 -4.26 -11.59 -3.83
CA GLU A 63 -4.47 -10.14 -3.73
C GLU A 63 -4.57 -9.69 -2.26
N ALA A 64 -5.34 -10.40 -1.43
CA ALA A 64 -5.43 -10.12 0.00
C ALA A 64 -4.09 -10.24 0.74
N ILE A 65 -3.26 -11.24 0.38
CA ILE A 65 -1.91 -11.40 0.94
C ILE A 65 -1.01 -10.24 0.51
N ALA A 66 -1.01 -9.89 -0.77
CA ALA A 66 -0.23 -8.77 -1.29
C ALA A 66 -0.64 -7.45 -0.61
N ALA A 67 -1.95 -7.20 -0.49
CA ALA A 67 -2.51 -6.04 0.19
C ALA A 67 -2.10 -5.99 1.68
N PHE A 68 -2.11 -7.13 2.38
CA PHE A 68 -1.64 -7.21 3.76
C PHE A 68 -0.18 -6.75 3.88
N PHE A 69 0.72 -7.27 3.05
CA PHE A 69 2.12 -6.85 3.04
C PHE A 69 2.29 -5.36 2.68
N HIS A 70 1.44 -4.83 1.79
CA HIS A 70 1.47 -3.41 1.45
C HIS A 70 1.10 -2.53 2.65
N PHE A 71 -0.01 -2.85 3.33
CA PHE A 71 -0.44 -2.06 4.48
C PHE A 71 0.54 -2.18 5.64
N ASP A 72 1.02 -3.39 5.94
CA ASP A 72 1.92 -3.63 7.06
C ASP A 72 3.34 -3.10 6.82
N TYR A 73 3.87 -3.19 5.59
CA TYR A 73 5.23 -2.72 5.31
C TYR A 73 5.27 -1.28 4.77
N VAL A 74 4.47 -0.94 3.77
CA VAL A 74 4.54 0.38 3.11
C VAL A 74 3.81 1.44 3.94
N CYS A 75 2.62 1.15 4.44
CA CYS A 75 1.83 2.12 5.19
C CYS A 75 2.42 2.38 6.58
N LEU A 76 2.81 1.32 7.29
CA LEU A 76 3.44 1.44 8.62
C LEU A 76 4.71 2.29 8.57
N THR A 77 5.60 2.02 7.61
CA THR A 77 6.85 2.78 7.47
C THR A 77 6.60 4.24 7.09
N ARG A 78 5.55 4.52 6.31
CA ARG A 78 5.10 5.89 5.99
C ARG A 78 4.56 6.61 7.22
N VAL A 79 3.73 5.96 8.04
CA VAL A 79 3.17 6.54 9.28
C VAL A 79 4.29 6.83 10.29
N ILE A 80 5.23 5.89 10.47
CA ILE A 80 6.38 6.06 11.37
C ILE A 80 7.29 7.22 10.91
N GLN A 81 7.61 7.29 9.61
CA GLN A 81 8.52 8.29 9.09
C GLN A 81 7.89 9.68 8.99
N ASN A 82 6.68 9.80 8.43
CA ASN A 82 6.06 11.09 8.14
C ASN A 82 5.13 11.58 9.26
N GLY A 83 4.59 10.67 10.08
CA GLY A 83 3.74 11.03 11.21
C GLY A 83 4.55 11.27 12.48
N PHE A 84 5.32 10.25 12.91
CA PHE A 84 6.10 10.28 14.14
C PHE A 84 7.51 10.87 13.99
N GLN A 85 7.91 11.23 12.76
CA GLN A 85 9.22 11.81 12.45
C GLN A 85 10.41 10.96 12.92
N ILE A 86 10.25 9.64 13.00
CA ILE A 86 11.33 8.73 13.38
C ILE A 86 12.19 8.44 12.13
N PRO A 87 13.46 8.87 12.07
CA PRO A 87 14.27 8.79 10.85
C PRO A 87 14.90 7.40 10.62
N VAL A 88 14.15 6.32 10.88
CA VAL A 88 14.65 4.94 10.69
C VAL A 88 15.03 4.70 9.22
N PHE A 89 14.21 5.21 8.30
CA PHE A 89 14.35 5.01 6.86
C PHE A 89 15.10 6.12 6.13
N SER A 90 15.27 7.29 6.78
CA SER A 90 16.10 8.37 6.24
C SER A 90 17.60 8.05 6.31
N ARG A 91 17.99 7.16 7.23
CA ARG A 91 19.39 6.81 7.47
C ARG A 91 19.91 5.77 6.46
N TYR A 92 19.02 4.95 5.90
CA TYR A 92 19.37 3.87 4.99
C TYR A 92 18.67 4.06 3.64
N SER A 93 19.41 4.54 2.64
CA SER A 93 18.92 4.76 1.27
C SER A 93 18.31 3.51 0.65
N VAL A 94 18.86 2.34 0.97
CA VAL A 94 18.36 1.03 0.55
C VAL A 94 16.92 0.81 1.02
N ALA A 95 16.63 1.12 2.29
CA ALA A 95 15.30 0.87 2.86
C ALA A 95 14.22 1.75 2.19
N CYS A 96 14.56 3.02 1.89
CA CYS A 96 13.68 3.91 1.12
C CYS A 96 13.40 3.36 -0.29
N LYS A 97 14.45 2.89 -0.99
CA LYS A 97 14.31 2.32 -2.33
C LYS A 97 13.50 1.03 -2.34
N THR A 98 13.70 0.14 -1.34
CA THR A 98 12.90 -1.08 -1.19
C THR A 98 11.43 -0.75 -0.92
N ARG A 99 11.13 0.28 -0.12
CA ARG A 99 9.74 0.69 0.13
C ARG A 99 9.04 1.12 -1.14
N GLN A 100 9.70 1.95 -1.96
CA GLN A 100 9.13 2.40 -3.23
C GLN A 100 8.92 1.23 -4.18
N TRP A 101 9.92 0.35 -4.30
CA TRP A 101 9.82 -0.84 -5.15
C TRP A 101 8.69 -1.77 -4.73
N VAL A 102 8.55 -2.07 -3.43
CA VAL A 102 7.45 -2.88 -2.91
C VAL A 102 6.10 -2.21 -3.16
N SER A 103 6.00 -0.89 -2.99
CA SER A 103 4.76 -0.15 -3.22
C SER A 103 4.28 -0.26 -4.67
N GLU A 104 5.18 -0.03 -5.63
CA GLU A 104 4.89 -0.16 -7.06
C GLU A 104 4.59 -1.61 -7.44
N PHE A 105 5.40 -2.55 -6.98
CA PHE A 105 5.24 -3.98 -7.27
C PHE A 105 3.89 -4.52 -6.78
N THR A 106 3.48 -4.17 -5.56
CA THR A 106 2.19 -4.61 -5.03
C THR A 106 1.02 -3.98 -5.78
N HIS A 107 1.13 -2.71 -6.19
CA HIS A 107 0.07 -2.05 -6.96
C HIS A 107 -0.17 -2.74 -8.31
N GLU A 108 0.90 -3.00 -9.06
CA GLU A 108 0.83 -3.72 -10.34
C GLU A 108 0.33 -5.16 -10.17
N THR A 109 0.78 -5.84 -9.11
CA THR A 109 0.34 -7.21 -8.80
C THR A 109 -1.15 -7.25 -8.46
N ALA A 110 -1.63 -6.35 -7.60
CA ALA A 110 -3.05 -6.27 -7.23
C ALA A 110 -3.93 -5.98 -8.45
N PHE A 111 -3.52 -5.03 -9.29
CA PHE A 111 -4.23 -4.71 -10.53
C PHE A 111 -4.29 -5.92 -11.48
N SER A 112 -3.16 -6.59 -11.69
CA SER A 112 -3.07 -7.77 -12.55
C SER A 112 -3.95 -8.92 -12.05
N LEU A 113 -3.93 -9.20 -10.74
CA LEU A 113 -4.76 -10.22 -10.12
C LEU A 113 -6.25 -9.90 -10.24
N PHE A 114 -6.63 -8.63 -10.09
CA PHE A 114 -8.01 -8.18 -10.25
C PHE A 114 -8.51 -8.33 -11.70
N VAL A 115 -7.67 -7.99 -12.69
CA VAL A 115 -7.98 -8.19 -14.11
C VAL A 115 -8.15 -9.68 -14.41
N LEU A 116 -7.23 -10.53 -13.95
CA LEU A 116 -7.34 -11.99 -14.13
C LEU A 116 -8.59 -12.56 -13.47
N ALA A 117 -8.94 -12.11 -12.26
CA ALA A 117 -10.16 -12.52 -11.57
C ALA A 117 -11.43 -12.12 -12.34
N THR A 118 -11.42 -10.95 -12.99
CA THR A 118 -12.52 -10.46 -13.83
C THR A 118 -12.66 -11.31 -15.10
N ILE A 119 -11.55 -11.60 -15.77
CA ILE A 119 -11.53 -12.44 -16.97
C ILE A 119 -12.03 -13.86 -16.64
N ASP A 120 -11.54 -14.46 -15.55
CA ASP A 120 -11.98 -15.79 -15.07
C ASP A 120 -13.50 -15.83 -14.82
N ARG A 121 -14.04 -14.76 -14.22
CA ARG A 121 -15.49 -14.59 -14.00
C ARG A 121 -16.28 -14.42 -15.30
N CYS A 122 -15.78 -13.62 -16.25
CA CYS A 122 -16.44 -13.43 -17.55
C CYS A 122 -16.50 -14.73 -18.34
N LEU A 123 -15.39 -15.47 -18.40
CA LEU A 123 -15.32 -16.76 -19.09
C LEU A 123 -16.21 -17.83 -18.43
N SER A 124 -16.23 -17.88 -17.09
CA SER A 124 -17.07 -18.82 -16.35
C SER A 124 -18.57 -18.55 -16.54
N THR A 125 -18.96 -17.28 -16.61
CA THR A 125 -20.35 -16.87 -16.88
C THR A 125 -20.77 -17.26 -18.30
N HIS A 126 -19.93 -17.00 -19.31
CA HIS A 126 -20.21 -17.35 -20.70
C HIS A 126 -20.28 -18.86 -20.97
N ARG A 127 -19.51 -19.68 -20.24
CA ARG A 127 -19.58 -21.15 -20.37
C ARG A 127 -20.85 -21.74 -19.75
N SER A 128 -21.51 -21.00 -18.87
CA SER A 128 -22.71 -21.43 -18.15
C SER A 128 -24.02 -20.93 -18.78
N ALA A 129 -23.94 -20.17 -19.87
CA ALA A 129 -25.05 -19.67 -20.68
C ALA A 129 -25.15 -20.48 -21.99
#